data_AF-E5VJU1-F1
#
_entry.id   AF-E5VJU1-F1
#
_cell.length_a   1.000
_cell.length_b   1.000
_cell.length_c   1.000
_cell.angle_alpha   90.00
_cell.angle_beta   90.00
_cell.angle_gamma   90.00
#
_symmetry.space_group_name_H-M   'P 1'
#
loop_
_entity.id
_entity.type
_entity.pdbx_description
1 polymer ?
#
loop_
_entity_poly.entity_id
_entity_poly.type
_entity_poly.pdbx_seq_one_letter_code
_entity_poly.pdbx_strand_id
1 'polypeptide(L)' 'MKIEYNEKEIAAMAEFHKGNRAEGLRLQEEFASEFRKEYADKDHCPCQKSL' A
#
# COMPACT_ATOMS: atom_id res chain seq x y z
N MET A 1 -7.34 -11.76 8.36
CA MET A 1 -6.39 -10.90 7.63
C MET A 1 -5.40 -10.38 8.65
N LYS A 2 -4.22 -10.99 8.78
CA LYS A 2 -3.16 -10.43 9.63
C LYS A 2 -2.51 -9.36 8.77
N ILE A 3 -2.81 -8.10 9.05
CA ILE A 3 -2.00 -7.00 8.54
C ILE A 3 -0.66 -7.21 9.23
N GLU A 4 0.31 -7.81 8.54
CA GLU A 4 1.69 -7.76 8.99
C GLU A 4 2.00 -6.30 9.24
N TYR A 5 2.56 -6.04 10.43
CA TYR A 5 2.60 -4.75 11.12
C TYR A 5 3.38 -3.69 10.33
N ASN A 6 2.86 -3.26 9.18
CA ASN A 6 3.48 -2.23 8.38
C ASN A 6 3.13 -0.90 9.01
N GLU A 7 4.11 -0.35 9.73
CA GLU A 7 3.99 0.90 10.48
C GLU A 7 3.48 2.05 9.59
N LYS A 8 3.74 1.99 8.28
CA LYS A 8 3.25 2.98 7.31
C LYS A 8 1.74 2.89 7.05
N GLU A 9 1.17 1.69 6.96
CA GLU A 9 -0.30 1.52 6.84
C GLU A 9 -1.00 1.96 8.13
N ILE A 10 -0.43 1.64 9.29
CA ILE A 10 -0.98 2.04 10.60
C ILE A 10 -0.93 3.57 10.75
N ALA A 11 0.17 4.21 10.35
CA ALA A 11 0.32 5.66 10.35
C ALA A 11 -0.68 6.34 9.38
N ALA A 12 -0.85 5.79 8.17
CA ALA A 12 -1.81 6.31 7.21
C ALA A 12 -3.25 6.26 7.78
N MET A 13 -3.64 5.12 8.37
CA MET A 13 -4.95 4.96 9.01
C MET A 13 -5.14 5.93 10.20
N ALA A 14 -4.10 6.15 11.00
CA ALA A 14 -4.17 7.09 12.12
C ALA A 14 -4.39 8.54 11.65
N GLU A 15 -3.75 8.97 10.56
CA GLU A 15 -3.94 10.31 9.98
C GLU A 15 -5.33 10.47 9.34
N PHE A 16 -5.85 9.42 8.70
CA PHE A 16 -7.24 9.42 8.21
C PHE A 16 -8.26 9.53 9.35
N HIS A 17 -8.03 8.85 10.49
CA HIS A 17 -8.89 8.97 11.68
C HIS A 17 -8.83 10.35 12.33
N LYS A 18 -7.70 11.06 12.25
CA LYS A 18 -7.57 12.47 12.70
C LYS A 18 -8.20 13.47 11.73
N GLY A 19 -8.66 13.03 10.55
CA GLY A 19 -9.18 13.89 9.50
C GLY A 19 -8.11 14.54 8.62
N ASN A 20 -6.84 14.20 8.82
CA ASN A 20 -5.71 14.70 8.03
C ASN A 20 -5.56 13.89 6.73
N ARG A 21 -6.47 14.13 5.78
CA ARG A 21 -6.52 13.39 4.52
C ARG A 21 -5.29 13.59 3.64
N ALA A 22 -4.66 14.76 3.69
CA ALA A 22 -3.47 15.05 2.89
C ALA A 22 -2.29 14.14 3.30
N GLU A 23 -2.06 14.00 4.61
CA GLU A 23 -0.99 13.14 5.11
C GLU A 23 -1.34 11.65 4.96
N GLY A 24 -2.60 11.28 5.17
CA GLY A 24 -3.07 9.91 4.89
C GLY A 24 -2.85 9.49 3.43
N LEU A 25 -3.14 10.38 2.46
CA LEU A 25 -2.88 10.12 1.04
C LEU A 25 -1.39 10.03 0.73
N ARG A 26 -0.56 10.90 1.32
CA ARG A 26 0.90 10.86 1.14
C ARG A 26 1.48 9.52 1.59
N LEU A 27 1.09 9.05 2.78
CA LEU A 27 1.54 7.77 3.35
C LEU A 27 1.03 6.58 2.54
N GLN A 28 -0.21 6.64 2.05
CA GLN A 28 -0.77 5.61 1.18
C GLN A 28 -0.05 5.54 -0.18
N GLU A 29 0.29 6.68 -0.77
CA GLU A 29 1.04 6.74 -2.03
C GLU A 29 2.46 6.22 -1.87
N GLU A 30 3.13 6.56 -0.76
CA GLU A 30 4.45 6.06 -0.41
C GLU A 30 4.44 4.54 -0.28
N PHE A 31 3.47 4.01 0.47
CA PHE A 31 3.26 2.56 0.59
C PHE A 31 2.98 1.90 -0.77
N ALA A 32 2.09 2.48 -1.59
CA ALA A 32 1.77 1.93 -2.90
C ALA A 32 2.97 1.98 -3.86
N SER A 33 3.82 3.00 -3.76
CA SER A 33 5.05 3.13 -4.55
C SER A 33 6.08 2.09 -4.14
N GLU A 34 6.32 1.91 -2.84
CA GLU A 34 7.23 0.87 -2.33
C GLU A 34 6.71 -0.52 -2.68
N PHE A 35 5.42 -0.76 -2.47
CA PHE A 35 4.77 -2.01 -2.86
C PHE A 35 4.98 -2.27 -4.35
N ARG A 36 4.66 -1.30 -5.24
CA ARG A 36 4.88 -1.46 -6.68
C ARG A 36 6.33 -1.75 -7.04
N LYS A 37 7.33 -1.17 -6.35
CA LYS A 37 8.74 -1.44 -6.61
C LYS A 37 9.15 -2.83 -6.15
N GLU A 38 8.80 -3.20 -4.93
CA GLU A 38 9.15 -4.50 -4.35
C GLU A 38 8.42 -5.67 -5.03
N TYR A 39 7.23 -5.38 -5.55
CA TYR A 39 6.35 -6.31 -6.27
C TYR A 39 6.45 -6.13 -7.81
N ALA A 40 7.37 -5.29 -8.33
CA ALA A 40 7.57 -5.14 -9.79
C ALA A 40 8.24 -6.38 -10.40
N ASP A 41 9.25 -6.90 -9.71
CA ASP A 41 10.05 -8.05 -10.17
C ASP A 41 9.51 -9.39 -9.67
N LYS A 42 8.52 -9.35 -8.77
CA LYS A 42 7.80 -10.53 -8.34
C LYS A 42 6.62 -10.69 -9.27
N ASP A 43 6.67 -11.72 -10.12
CA ASP A 43 5.65 -12.00 -11.12
C ASP A 43 4.31 -12.32 -10.41
N HIS A 44 3.44 -11.31 -10.28
CA HIS A 44 2.18 -11.43 -9.53
C HIS A 44 0.99 -11.88 -10.36
N CYS A 45 1.19 -12.24 -11.61
CA CYS A 45 0.09 -12.67 -12.47
C CYS A 45 0.14 -14.18 -12.69
N PRO A 46 -0.54 -14.99 -11.84
CA PRO A 46 -1.01 -16.31 -12.26
C PRO A 46 -2.15 -16.20 -13.29
N CYS A 47 -2.62 -14.98 -13.59
CA CYS A 47 -3.51 -14.72 -14.70
C CYS A 47 -2.77 -14.93 -16.02
N GLN A 48 -2.90 -16.15 -16.58
CA GLN A 48 -2.80 -16.31 -18.02
C GLN A 48 -3.54 -15.13 -18.66
N LYS A 49 -2.82 -14.36 -19.47
CA LYS A 49 -3.43 -13.47 -20.46
C LYS A 49 -4.45 -14.33 -21.20
N SER A 50 -5.73 -14.19 -20.88
CA SER A 50 -6.77 -14.75 -21.72
C SER A 50 -6.67 -13.95 -23.01
N LEU A 51 -6.20 -14.64 -24.05
CA LEU A 51 -6.30 -14.22 -25.44
C LEU A 51 -7.75 -13.89 -25.80
#